data_AF-A0A511RIQ5-F1
#
_entry.id   AF-A0A511RIQ5-F1
#
_cell.length_a   1.000
_cell.length_b   1.000
_cell.length_c   1.000
_cell.angle_alpha   90.00
_cell.angle_beta   90.00
_cell.angle_gamma   90.00
#
_symmetry.space_group_name_H-M   'P 1'
#
loop_
_entity.id
_entity.type
_entity.pdbx_description
1 polymer ?
#
loop_
_entity_poly.entity_id
_entity_poly.type
_entity_poly.pdbx_seq_one_letter_code
_entity_poly.pdbx_strand_id
1 'polypeptide(L)'
;MTHPKSALNAYCQSKSLPLPKFETRGTGTEDDPLFISDVSLNGELLATGQGRSKREAEKVAAELALELLRRTHGEPQAKSRKRRRKPRGGNGEGERSSAEAEAPAPSEAAGGGWPVYPEVLAEALRIADARLPQSLKGRDVREELARFAGDVYKALLEELGQEAR
;
A
#
# COMPACT_ATOMS: atom_id res chain seq x y z
N MET A 1 -6.77 -16.50 12.94
CA MET A 1 -7.03 -15.45 11.92
C MET A 1 -6.30 -15.86 10.64
N THR A 2 -6.96 -15.84 9.48
CA THR A 2 -6.34 -16.27 8.22
C THR A 2 -5.25 -15.27 7.81
N HIS A 3 -4.01 -15.74 7.61
CA HIS A 3 -2.93 -14.87 7.15
C HIS A 3 -3.24 -14.34 5.74
N PRO A 4 -3.16 -13.01 5.50
CA PRO A 4 -3.62 -12.39 4.26
C PRO A 4 -2.80 -12.84 3.04
N LYS A 5 -1.49 -13.05 3.19
CA LYS A 5 -0.66 -13.69 2.15
C LYS A 5 -1.18 -15.08 1.77
N SER A 6 -1.54 -15.90 2.74
CA SER A 6 -2.05 -17.25 2.50
C SER A 6 -3.42 -17.20 1.82
N ALA A 7 -4.27 -16.23 2.18
CA ALA A 7 -5.55 -16.01 1.53
C ALA A 7 -5.36 -15.58 0.06
N LEU A 8 -4.43 -14.67 -0.22
CA LEU A 8 -4.08 -14.24 -1.57
C LEU A 8 -3.56 -15.42 -2.43
N ASN A 9 -2.65 -16.22 -1.88
CA ASN A 9 -2.11 -17.40 -2.56
C ASN A 9 -3.22 -18.41 -2.89
N ALA A 10 -4.08 -18.73 -1.93
CA ALA A 10 -5.20 -19.65 -2.13
C ALA A 10 -6.19 -19.13 -3.17
N TYR A 11 -6.45 -17.81 -3.18
CA TYR A 11 -7.30 -17.18 -4.18
C TYR A 11 -6.70 -17.33 -5.58
N CYS A 12 -5.43 -16.98 -5.75
CA CYS A 12 -4.74 -17.08 -7.04
C CYS A 12 -4.79 -18.51 -7.58
N GLN A 13 -4.49 -19.50 -6.73
CA GLN A 13 -4.59 -20.92 -7.09
C GLN A 13 -6.02 -21.33 -7.48
N SER A 14 -7.04 -20.86 -6.74
CA SER A 14 -8.45 -21.19 -7.04
C SER A 14 -8.94 -20.64 -8.37
N LYS A 15 -8.34 -19.54 -8.84
CA LYS A 15 -8.65 -18.85 -10.09
C LYS A 15 -7.70 -19.22 -11.23
N SER A 16 -6.80 -20.19 -11.02
CA SER A 16 -5.72 -20.55 -11.97
C SER A 16 -4.86 -19.36 -12.39
N LEU A 17 -4.69 -18.39 -11.49
CA LEU A 17 -3.79 -17.26 -11.67
C LEU A 17 -2.35 -17.66 -11.27
N PRO A 18 -1.33 -16.98 -11.80
CA PRO A 18 0.05 -17.09 -11.33
C PRO A 18 0.15 -16.83 -9.81
N LEU A 19 1.25 -17.27 -9.19
CA LEU A 19 1.48 -16.99 -7.78
C LEU A 19 1.97 -15.55 -7.59
N PRO A 20 1.49 -14.84 -6.55
CA PRO A 20 1.92 -13.48 -6.26
C PRO A 20 3.36 -13.47 -5.75
N LYS A 21 4.15 -12.53 -6.27
CA LYS A 21 5.50 -12.25 -5.79
C LYS A 21 5.46 -11.04 -4.87
N PHE A 22 6.04 -11.19 -3.68
CA PHE A 22 6.20 -10.11 -2.70
C PHE A 22 7.62 -9.60 -2.74
N GLU A 23 7.77 -8.29 -2.84
CA GLU A 23 9.05 -7.60 -2.68
C GLU A 23 8.88 -6.58 -1.56
N THR A 24 9.70 -6.67 -0.52
CA THR A 24 9.59 -5.77 0.64
C THR A 24 10.91 -5.07 0.85
N ARG A 25 10.85 -3.74 0.92
CA ARG A 25 11.97 -2.87 1.26
C ARG A 25 11.69 -2.20 2.61
N GLY A 26 12.69 -2.25 3.48
CA GLY A 26 12.72 -1.46 4.71
C GLY A 26 13.35 -0.10 4.40
N THR A 27 12.65 0.94 4.77
CA THR A 27 13.07 2.34 4.71
C THR A 27 12.80 2.97 6.08
N GLY A 28 13.28 4.19 6.33
CA GLY A 28 13.10 4.85 7.61
C GLY A 28 14.27 4.66 8.58
N THR A 29 14.22 5.39 9.69
CA THR A 29 15.23 5.41 10.75
C THR A 29 14.93 4.35 11.81
N GLU A 30 15.83 4.18 12.78
CA GLU A 30 15.59 3.27 13.91
C GLU A 30 14.34 3.67 14.71
N ASP A 31 14.08 4.98 14.82
CA ASP A 31 12.96 5.55 15.56
C ASP A 31 11.63 5.59 14.77
N ASP A 32 11.67 5.59 13.43
CA ASP A 32 10.48 5.56 12.57
C ASP A 32 10.68 4.61 11.38
N PRO A 33 10.58 3.29 11.61
CA PRO A 33 10.76 2.31 10.56
C PRO A 33 9.54 2.27 9.63
N LEU A 34 9.78 2.40 8.32
CA LEU A 34 8.77 2.29 7.28
C LEU A 34 9.09 1.14 6.34
N PHE A 35 8.29 0.11 6.35
CA PHE A 35 8.38 -0.99 5.39
C PHE A 35 7.36 -0.78 4.28
N ILE A 36 7.81 -0.98 3.04
CA ILE A 36 6.97 -0.91 1.84
C ILE A 36 7.04 -2.28 1.18
N SER A 37 5.88 -2.90 0.95
CA SER A 37 5.76 -4.19 0.29
C SER A 37 4.95 -4.08 -0.99
N ASP A 38 5.55 -4.48 -2.09
CA ASP A 38 4.94 -4.57 -3.41
C ASP A 38 4.50 -6.00 -3.69
N VAL A 39 3.32 -6.14 -4.29
CA VAL A 39 2.75 -7.42 -4.72
C VAL A 39 2.56 -7.38 -6.23
N SER A 40 3.20 -8.32 -6.93
CA SER A 40 3.07 -8.45 -8.39
C SER A 40 2.52 -9.82 -8.81
N LEU A 41 1.75 -9.85 -9.90
CA LEU A 41 1.36 -11.06 -10.62
C LEU A 41 1.87 -10.95 -12.05
N ASN A 42 2.52 -12.01 -12.58
CA ASN A 42 3.15 -12.00 -13.90
C ASN A 42 4.13 -10.83 -14.14
N GLY A 43 4.80 -10.35 -13.08
CA GLY A 43 5.69 -9.20 -13.16
C GLY A 43 4.98 -7.84 -13.23
N GLU A 44 3.64 -7.81 -13.20
CA GLU A 44 2.86 -6.58 -13.11
C GLU A 44 2.53 -6.25 -11.64
N LEU A 45 2.81 -5.02 -11.23
CA LEU A 45 2.48 -4.53 -9.89
C LEU A 45 0.96 -4.43 -9.71
N LEU A 46 0.43 -5.14 -8.73
CA LEU A 46 -1.00 -5.12 -8.38
C LEU A 46 -1.30 -4.14 -7.25
N ALA A 47 -0.53 -4.22 -6.17
CA ALA A 47 -0.78 -3.43 -4.98
C ALA A 47 0.52 -3.20 -4.20
N THR A 48 0.55 -2.09 -3.48
CA THR A 48 1.62 -1.70 -2.57
C THR A 48 1.02 -1.45 -1.20
N GLY A 49 1.60 -2.07 -0.17
CA GLY A 49 1.24 -1.88 1.22
C GLY A 49 2.39 -1.31 2.02
N GLN A 50 2.07 -0.58 3.08
CA GLN A 50 3.04 0.05 3.96
C GLN A 50 2.75 -0.28 5.42
N GLY A 51 3.77 -0.25 6.27
CA GLY A 51 3.60 -0.46 7.70
C GLY A 51 4.91 -0.31 8.47
N ARG A 52 4.83 -0.32 9.81
CA ARG A 52 5.99 -0.17 10.70
C ARG A 52 6.82 -1.44 10.85
N SER A 53 6.38 -2.52 10.22
CA SER A 53 7.11 -3.77 10.14
C SER A 53 6.92 -4.42 8.78
N LYS A 54 7.90 -5.25 8.37
CA LYS A 54 7.80 -6.07 7.16
C LYS A 54 6.49 -6.86 7.10
N ARG A 55 6.06 -7.44 8.23
CA ARG A 55 4.83 -8.24 8.33
C ARG A 55 3.58 -7.39 8.10
N GLU A 56 3.57 -6.17 8.62
CA GLU A 56 2.44 -5.24 8.47
C GLU A 56 2.32 -4.75 7.02
N ALA A 57 3.43 -4.28 6.43
CA ALA A 57 3.47 -3.84 5.04
C ALA A 57 3.00 -4.95 4.08
N GLU A 58 3.50 -6.17 4.29
CA GLU A 58 3.10 -7.34 3.51
C GLU A 58 1.62 -7.72 3.72
N LYS A 59 1.11 -7.56 4.95
CA LYS A 59 -0.30 -7.81 5.26
C LYS A 59 -1.19 -6.84 4.48
N VAL A 60 -0.90 -5.54 4.58
CA VAL A 60 -1.66 -4.49 3.89
C VAL A 60 -1.61 -4.71 2.37
N ALA A 61 -0.42 -5.01 1.83
CA ALA A 61 -0.26 -5.25 0.40
C ALA A 61 -1.08 -6.47 -0.08
N ALA A 62 -1.09 -7.54 0.71
CA ALA A 62 -1.85 -8.75 0.39
C ALA A 62 -3.38 -8.53 0.47
N GLU A 63 -3.85 -7.73 1.44
CA GLU A 63 -5.27 -7.38 1.58
C GLU A 63 -5.75 -6.56 0.37
N LEU A 64 -4.99 -5.52 0.00
CA LEU A 64 -5.28 -4.69 -1.17
C LEU A 64 -5.25 -5.50 -2.47
N ALA A 65 -4.23 -6.34 -2.66
CA ALA A 65 -4.15 -7.20 -3.83
C ALA A 65 -5.33 -8.18 -3.93
N LEU A 66 -5.74 -8.78 -2.80
CA LEU A 66 -6.84 -9.72 -2.78
C LEU A 66 -8.18 -9.03 -3.11
N GLU A 67 -8.41 -7.85 -2.56
CA GLU A 67 -9.59 -7.05 -2.86
C GLU A 67 -9.66 -6.69 -4.35
N LEU A 68 -8.54 -6.22 -4.92
CA LEU A 68 -8.44 -5.91 -6.34
C LEU A 68 -8.75 -7.13 -7.21
N LEU A 69 -8.17 -8.28 -6.90
CA LEU A 69 -8.39 -9.51 -7.66
C LEU A 69 -9.84 -10.02 -7.57
N ARG A 70 -10.51 -9.83 -6.43
CA ARG A 70 -11.93 -10.16 -6.28
C ARG A 70 -12.82 -9.26 -7.12
N ARG A 71 -12.49 -7.96 -7.21
CA ARG A 71 -13.20 -7.02 -8.09
C ARG A 71 -13.02 -7.36 -9.57
N THR A 72 -11.81 -7.75 -9.97
CA THR A 72 -11.48 -8.03 -11.39
C THR A 72 -11.94 -9.43 -11.84
N HIS A 73 -11.82 -10.45 -10.99
CA HIS A 73 -12.07 -11.86 -11.36
C HIS A 73 -13.29 -12.50 -10.66
N GLY A 74 -14.04 -11.71 -9.87
CA GLY A 74 -15.21 -12.14 -9.10
C GLY A 74 -14.86 -13.01 -7.88
N GLU A 75 -15.80 -13.19 -6.95
CA GLU A 75 -15.60 -14.03 -5.76
C GLU A 75 -15.23 -15.49 -6.12
N PRO A 76 -14.45 -16.19 -5.29
CA PRO A 76 -14.13 -17.59 -5.54
C PRO A 76 -15.40 -18.44 -5.30
N GLN A 77 -15.88 -19.10 -6.36
CA GLN A 77 -17.01 -20.04 -6.28
C GLN A 77 -16.60 -21.22 -5.39
N ALA A 78 -17.19 -21.32 -4.19
CA ALA A 78 -16.92 -22.38 -3.24
C ALA A 78 -17.36 -23.74 -3.80
N LYS A 79 -16.42 -24.54 -4.32
CA LYS A 79 -16.69 -25.93 -4.69
C LYS A 79 -16.99 -26.73 -3.42
N SER A 80 -18.27 -27.08 -3.24
CA SER A 80 -18.77 -27.96 -2.18
C SER A 80 -18.03 -29.30 -2.17
N ARG A 81 -17.09 -29.50 -1.24
CA ARG A 81 -16.56 -30.84 -0.92
C ARG A 81 -16.89 -31.20 0.52
N LYS A 82 -17.75 -32.20 0.60
CA LYS A 82 -18.38 -32.83 1.76
C LYS A 82 -17.32 -33.47 2.67
N ARG A 83 -17.36 -33.08 3.96
CA ARG A 83 -16.99 -33.82 5.20
C ARG A 83 -15.56 -34.35 5.38
N ARG A 84 -14.91 -33.90 6.47
CA ARG A 84 -14.71 -34.68 7.72
C ARG A 84 -14.21 -33.79 8.87
N ARG A 85 -14.85 -33.92 10.04
CA ARG A 85 -14.56 -33.22 11.30
C ARG A 85 -13.43 -33.93 12.06
N LYS A 86 -12.61 -33.18 12.82
CA LYS A 86 -12.41 -33.39 14.28
C LYS A 86 -11.76 -32.14 14.94
N PRO A 87 -12.08 -31.79 16.21
CA PRO A 87 -11.69 -30.53 16.83
C PRO A 87 -10.52 -30.68 17.83
N ARG A 88 -9.91 -29.54 18.16
CA ARG A 88 -9.11 -29.21 19.37
C ARG A 88 -8.65 -27.76 19.14
N GLY A 89 -8.98 -26.76 19.95
CA GLY A 89 -8.77 -26.63 21.38
C GLY A 89 -7.77 -25.47 21.56
N GLY A 90 -8.07 -24.48 22.40
CA GLY A 90 -7.09 -23.44 22.75
C GLY A 90 -7.70 -22.05 22.95
N ASN A 91 -7.87 -21.70 24.23
CA ASN A 91 -8.20 -20.39 24.77
C ASN A 91 -7.06 -19.38 24.50
N GLY A 92 -7.34 -18.08 24.47
CA GLY A 92 -6.31 -17.05 24.36
C GLY A 92 -6.88 -15.64 24.30
N GLU A 93 -6.95 -15.01 25.47
CA GLU A 93 -7.34 -13.63 25.74
C GLU A 93 -6.27 -12.61 25.29
N GLY A 94 -6.65 -11.33 25.25
CA GLY A 94 -5.77 -10.18 24.99
C GLY A 94 -6.47 -9.15 24.07
N GLU A 95 -7.32 -8.27 24.60
CA GLU A 95 -6.97 -6.89 25.03
C GLU A 95 -6.41 -6.09 23.83
N ARG A 96 -7.22 -5.34 23.07
CA ARG A 96 -7.81 -4.01 23.36
C ARG A 96 -6.87 -3.05 24.12
N SER A 97 -6.21 -2.18 23.36
CA SER A 97 -6.06 -0.73 23.65
C SER A 97 -5.66 -0.06 22.32
N SER A 98 -6.48 0.78 21.68
CA SER A 98 -6.80 2.19 22.04
C SER A 98 -5.52 2.99 22.23
N ALA A 99 -5.14 3.74 21.18
CA ALA A 99 -5.04 5.21 21.16
C ALA A 99 -3.71 5.68 21.81
N GLU A 100 -2.99 6.70 21.37
CA GLU A 100 -3.39 8.02 20.90
C GLU A 100 -2.32 8.56 19.92
N ALA A 101 -2.77 9.41 19.02
CA ALA A 101 -1.94 10.13 18.07
C ALA A 101 -1.38 11.40 18.72
N GLU A 102 -0.08 11.61 18.60
CA GLU A 102 0.52 12.94 18.68
C GLU A 102 1.54 13.07 17.56
N ALA A 103 1.31 14.03 16.66
CA ALA A 103 2.23 14.39 15.61
C ALA A 103 3.29 15.35 16.18
N PRO A 104 4.59 15.13 15.90
CA PRO A 104 5.56 16.22 15.91
C PRO A 104 6.02 16.59 14.50
N ALA A 105 6.26 17.90 14.37
CA ALA A 105 6.66 18.68 13.20
C ALA A 105 7.99 18.22 12.53
N PRO A 106 8.28 18.67 11.29
CA PRO A 106 9.29 18.06 10.43
C PRO A 106 10.71 18.53 10.80
N SER A 107 11.59 17.59 11.13
CA SER A 107 13.02 17.82 11.30
C SER A 107 13.81 17.09 10.21
N GLU A 108 14.21 17.89 9.22
CA GLU A 108 15.43 17.85 8.40
C GLU A 108 15.93 16.49 7.88
N ALA A 109 15.83 16.37 6.56
CA ALA A 109 16.19 15.24 5.73
C ALA A 109 17.67 14.84 5.81
N ALA A 110 17.91 13.53 5.94
CA ALA A 110 19.10 12.88 5.41
C ALA A 110 18.74 11.47 4.93
N GLY A 111 18.61 11.30 3.60
CA GLY A 111 18.59 9.97 2.97
C GLY A 111 17.47 9.69 1.95
N GLY A 112 17.44 10.45 0.86
CA GLY A 112 16.92 9.97 -0.45
C GLY A 112 15.43 10.13 -0.75
N GLY A 113 14.62 10.55 0.22
CA GLY A 113 13.23 10.98 0.00
C GLY A 113 13.13 12.49 0.08
N TRP A 114 12.38 13.10 -0.85
CA TRP A 114 11.95 14.48 -0.66
C TRP A 114 11.14 14.53 0.65
N PRO A 115 11.38 15.51 1.53
CA PRO A 115 10.59 15.66 2.75
C PRO A 115 9.12 15.66 2.36
N VAL A 116 8.24 15.00 3.10
CA VAL A 116 6.80 14.94 2.79
C VAL A 116 6.07 15.93 3.68
N TYR A 117 5.60 17.03 3.09
CA TYR A 117 4.75 18.00 3.75
C TYR A 117 3.30 17.74 3.30
N PRO A 118 2.41 17.29 4.20
CA PRO A 118 1.05 16.91 3.84
C PRO A 118 0.28 17.98 3.06
N GLU A 119 0.44 19.25 3.45
CA GLU A 119 -0.24 20.38 2.80
C GLU A 119 0.27 20.61 1.37
N VAL A 120 1.59 20.58 1.17
CA VAL A 120 2.23 20.76 -0.14
C VAL A 120 1.92 19.57 -1.05
N LEU A 121 1.88 18.36 -0.49
CA LEU A 121 1.50 17.15 -1.22
C LEU A 121 0.01 17.21 -1.62
N ALA A 122 -0.87 17.64 -0.73
CA ALA A 122 -2.30 17.81 -1.03
C ALA A 122 -2.52 18.86 -2.14
N GLU A 123 -1.78 19.97 -2.11
CA GLU A 123 -1.78 20.98 -3.17
C GLU A 123 -1.28 20.39 -4.50
N ALA A 124 -0.13 19.71 -4.48
CA ALA A 124 0.45 19.10 -5.67
C ALA A 124 -0.49 18.06 -6.31
N LEU A 125 -1.18 17.26 -5.50
CA LEU A 125 -2.18 16.30 -5.98
C LEU A 125 -3.39 17.00 -6.59
N ARG A 126 -3.90 18.08 -5.99
CA ARG A 126 -5.00 18.87 -6.57
C ARG A 126 -4.62 19.49 -7.91
N ILE A 127 -3.42 20.06 -8.00
CA ILE A 127 -2.92 20.67 -9.24
C ILE A 127 -2.72 19.60 -10.31
N ALA A 128 -2.17 18.44 -9.96
CA ALA A 128 -1.97 17.34 -10.88
C ALA A 128 -3.32 16.77 -11.39
N ASP A 129 -4.28 16.56 -10.51
CA ASP A 129 -5.64 16.10 -10.86
C ASP A 129 -6.34 17.07 -11.83
N ALA A 130 -6.27 18.39 -11.56
CA ALA A 130 -6.86 19.40 -12.43
C ALA A 130 -6.23 19.46 -13.84
N ARG A 131 -4.98 18.99 -13.98
CA ARG A 131 -4.23 18.99 -15.26
C ARG A 131 -4.38 17.69 -16.04
N LEU A 132 -4.95 16.64 -15.45
CA LEU A 132 -5.09 15.35 -16.12
C LEU A 132 -6.20 15.40 -17.19
N PRO A 133 -5.91 14.95 -18.42
CA PRO A 133 -6.93 14.72 -19.42
C PRO A 133 -8.01 13.75 -18.91
N GLN A 134 -9.27 14.16 -19.00
CA GLN A 134 -10.44 13.34 -18.65
C GLN A 134 -10.57 12.07 -19.53
N SER A 135 -9.81 11.97 -20.62
CA SER A 135 -9.77 10.83 -21.53
C SER A 135 -8.82 9.71 -21.10
N LEU A 136 -7.91 9.97 -20.15
CA LEU A 136 -6.98 8.96 -19.64
C LEU A 136 -7.74 7.89 -18.86
N LYS A 137 -7.32 6.63 -18.97
CA LYS A 137 -7.96 5.51 -18.27
C LYS A 137 -6.93 4.66 -17.52
N GLY A 138 -7.33 4.20 -16.33
CA GLY A 138 -6.65 3.11 -15.63
C GLY A 138 -5.16 3.37 -15.32
N ARG A 139 -4.26 2.68 -16.02
CA ARG A 139 -2.81 2.71 -15.77
C ARG A 139 -2.19 4.05 -16.15
N ASP A 140 -2.63 4.63 -17.27
CA ASP A 140 -2.09 5.89 -17.78
C ASP A 140 -2.42 7.07 -16.85
N VAL A 141 -3.59 7.04 -16.21
CA VAL A 141 -3.98 8.04 -15.19
C VAL A 141 -3.03 7.99 -14.00
N ARG A 142 -2.70 6.79 -13.51
CA ARG A 142 -1.86 6.64 -12.30
C ARG A 142 -0.42 7.04 -12.55
N GLU A 143 0.13 6.66 -13.70
CA GLU A 143 1.50 7.00 -14.08
C GLU A 143 1.64 8.52 -14.32
N GLU A 144 0.71 9.14 -15.05
CA GLU A 144 0.73 10.58 -15.27
C GLU A 144 0.46 11.37 -13.98
N LEU A 145 -0.52 10.96 -13.16
CA LEU A 145 -0.78 11.61 -11.87
C LEU A 145 0.45 11.60 -10.96
N ALA A 146 1.12 10.45 -10.84
CA ALA A 146 2.31 10.31 -10.00
C ALA A 146 3.46 11.20 -10.50
N ARG A 147 3.65 11.25 -11.82
CA ARG A 147 4.65 12.11 -12.45
C ARG A 147 4.36 13.60 -12.21
N PHE A 148 3.15 14.05 -12.55
CA PHE A 148 2.76 15.45 -12.40
C PHE A 148 2.75 15.90 -10.95
N ALA A 149 2.20 15.10 -10.05
CA ALA A 149 2.22 15.41 -8.62
C ALA A 149 3.66 15.52 -8.10
N GLY A 150 4.56 14.63 -8.53
CA GLY A 150 5.97 14.69 -8.18
C GLY A 150 6.69 15.95 -8.69
N ASP A 151 6.41 16.37 -9.93
CA ASP A 151 7.02 17.57 -10.52
C ASP A 151 6.51 18.85 -9.84
N VAL A 152 5.19 18.96 -9.60
CA VAL A 152 4.60 20.10 -8.88
C VAL A 152 5.09 20.15 -7.44
N TYR A 153 5.20 19.00 -6.78
CA TYR A 153 5.68 18.92 -5.40
C TYR A 153 7.08 19.49 -5.25
N LYS A 154 8.02 19.12 -6.13
CA LYS A 154 9.38 19.66 -6.12
C LYS A 154 9.40 21.16 -6.37
N ALA A 155 8.62 21.64 -7.34
CA ALA A 155 8.53 23.06 -7.64
C ALA A 155 8.04 23.89 -6.44
N LEU A 156 6.99 23.40 -5.74
CA LEU A 156 6.48 24.06 -4.53
C LEU A 156 7.51 24.05 -3.38
N LEU A 157 8.29 22.98 -3.23
CA LEU A 157 9.37 22.95 -2.24
C LEU A 157 10.51 23.92 -2.58
N GLU A 158 10.86 24.04 -3.85
CA GLU A 158 11.86 25.00 -4.30
C GLU A 158 11.39 26.44 -4.04
N GLU A 159 10.12 26.76 -4.35
CA GLU A 159 9.51 28.07 -4.11
C GLU A 159 9.51 28.43 -2.62
N LEU A 160 9.05 27.53 -1.74
CA LEU A 160 9.09 27.71 -0.29
C LEU A 160 10.52 27.86 0.26
N GLY A 161 11.49 27.20 -0.38
CA GLY A 161 12.91 27.35 -0.05
C GLY A 161 13.50 28.69 -0.48
N GLN A 162 12.94 29.36 -1.50
CA GLN A 162 13.35 30.71 -1.93
C GLN A 162 12.75 31.80 -1.03
N GLU A 163 11.55 31.60 -0.48
CA GLU A 163 10.90 32.56 0.42
C GLU A 163 11.53 32.63 1.83
N ALA A 164 12.34 31.63 2.20
CA ALA A 164 13.01 31.55 3.50
C ALA A 164 14.37 32.27 3.57
N ARG A 165 14.71 33.15 2.60
CA ARG A 165 16.02 33.80 2.49
C ARG A 165 16.00 35.31 2.66
#